data_AF-A0A832RIX2-F1
#
_entry.id   AF-A0A832RIX2-F1
#
_cell.length_a   1.000
_cell.length_b   1.000
_cell.length_c   1.000
_cell.angle_alpha   90.00
_cell.angle_beta   90.00
_cell.angle_gamma   90.00
#
_symmetry.space_group_name_H-M   'P 1'
#
loop_
_entity.id
_entity.type
_entity.pdbx_description
1 polymer ?
#
loop_
_entity_poly.entity_id
_entity_poly.type
_entity_poly.pdbx_seq_one_letter_code
_entity_poly.pdbx_strand_id
1 'polypeptide(L)' 'MNDKRNRLELYYHTVNAVKKELESGPNITYTKVQLSIGTSYNKMTEYIEELVKYGLILTNPL' A
#
# COMPACT_ATOMS: atom_id res chain seq x y z
N MET A 1 22.41 -1.62 4.31
CA MET A 1 21.93 -0.63 3.33
C MET A 1 20.79 0.13 3.98
N ASN A 2 21.05 1.38 4.40
CA ASN A 2 20.03 2.28 4.97
C ASN A 2 19.47 3.13 3.83
N ASP A 3 18.89 2.48 2.83
CA ASP A 3 18.20 3.18 1.76
C ASP A 3 16.89 3.73 2.34
N LYS A 4 16.96 4.97 2.81
CA LYS A 4 15.80 5.75 3.20
C LYS A 4 14.97 5.98 1.94
N ARG A 5 14.08 5.03 1.63
CA ARG A 5 13.11 5.19 0.57
C ARG A 5 12.34 6.48 0.79
N ASN A 6 12.26 7.30 -0.24
CA ASN A 6 11.57 8.57 -0.14
C ASN A 6 10.05 8.32 -0.12
N ARG A 7 9.28 9.32 0.32
CA ARG A 7 7.83 9.18 0.50
C ARG A 7 7.12 8.80 -0.81
N LEU A 8 7.57 9.35 -1.93
CA LEU A 8 7.00 9.06 -3.27
C LEU A 8 7.23 7.61 -3.68
N GLU A 9 8.42 7.06 -3.45
CA GLU A 9 8.72 5.65 -3.68
C GLU A 9 7.80 4.75 -2.84
N LEU A 10 7.57 5.10 -1.58
CA LEU A 10 6.68 4.35 -0.71
C LEU A 10 5.22 4.37 -1.21
N TYR A 11 4.72 5.51 -1.70
CA TYR A 11 3.41 5.56 -2.36
C TYR A 11 3.36 4.67 -3.59
N TYR A 12 4.35 4.79 -4.47
CA TYR A 12 4.42 4.02 -5.71
C TYR A 12 4.44 2.51 -5.42
N HIS A 13 5.23 2.07 -4.45
CA HIS A 13 5.25 0.67 -4.01
C HIS A 13 3.92 0.24 -3.40
N THR A 14 3.27 1.10 -2.62
CA THR A 14 1.96 0.82 -2.01
C THR A 14 0.89 0.61 -3.07
N VAL A 15 0.79 1.51 -4.06
CA VAL A 15 -0.16 1.39 -5.17
C VAL A 15 0.06 0.08 -5.95
N ASN A 16 1.32 -0.24 -6.28
CA ASN A 16 1.62 -1.47 -7.02
C ASN A 16 1.32 -2.74 -6.23
N ALA A 17 1.62 -2.74 -4.93
CA ALA A 17 1.33 -3.88 -4.06
C ALA A 17 -0.19 -4.09 -3.92
N VAL A 18 -0.97 -3.02 -3.76
CA VAL A 18 -2.43 -3.09 -3.72
C VAL A 18 -2.99 -3.57 -5.06
N LYS A 19 -2.51 -3.04 -6.18
CA LYS A 19 -2.92 -3.47 -7.52
C LYS A 19 -2.69 -4.97 -7.72
N LYS A 20 -1.52 -5.49 -7.32
CA LYS A 20 -1.18 -6.91 -7.43
C LYS A 20 -2.09 -7.80 -6.58
N GLU A 21 -2.48 -7.35 -5.39
CA GLU A 21 -3.47 -8.07 -4.56
C GLU A 21 -4.84 -8.10 -5.25
N LEU A 22 -5.28 -6.99 -5.82
CA LEU A 22 -6.54 -6.90 -6.57
C LEU A 22 -6.55 -7.76 -7.84
N GLU A 23 -5.40 -7.93 -8.50
CA GLU A 23 -5.22 -8.87 -9.62
C GLU A 23 -5.33 -10.33 -9.17
N SER A 24 -5.02 -10.62 -7.90
CA SER A 24 -5.08 -11.97 -7.32
C SER A 24 -6.44 -12.33 -6.73
N GLY A 25 -7.34 -11.34 -6.58
CA GLY A 25 -8.68 -11.51 -6.05
C GLY A 25 -9.31 -10.19 -5.59
N PRO A 26 -10.60 -10.16 -5.23
CA PRO A 26 -11.31 -8.92 -4.91
C PRO A 26 -10.89 -8.28 -3.57
N ASN A 27 -10.12 -9.00 -2.74
CA ASN A 27 -9.80 -8.60 -1.38
C ASN A 27 -8.32 -8.25 -1.23
N ILE A 28 -8.04 -7.14 -0.55
CA ILE A 28 -6.68 -6.71 -0.27
C ILE A 28 -6.24 -7.28 1.08
N THR A 29 -5.13 -8.03 1.09
CA THR A 29 -4.52 -8.47 2.35
C THR A 29 -3.45 -7.46 2.79
N TYR A 30 -3.78 -6.60 3.75
CA TYR A 30 -2.86 -5.54 4.23
C TYR A 30 -1.51 -6.10 4.71
N THR A 31 -1.48 -7.28 5.32
CA THR A 31 -0.23 -7.95 5.71
C THR A 31 0.66 -8.29 4.51
N LYS A 32 0.08 -8.72 3.38
CA LYS A 32 0.86 -9.00 2.15
C LYS A 32 1.37 -7.71 1.53
N VAL A 33 0.56 -6.66 1.51
CA VAL A 33 0.99 -5.32 1.08
C VAL A 33 2.16 -4.83 1.95
N GLN A 34 2.04 -4.95 3.28
CA GLN A 34 3.09 -4.60 4.24
C GLN A 34 4.40 -5.31 3.93
N LEU A 35 4.36 -6.64 3.79
CA LEU A 35 5.53 -7.46 3.50
C LEU A 35 6.15 -7.11 2.15
N SER A 36 5.31 -6.81 1.15
CA SER A 36 5.76 -6.42 -0.19
C SER A 36 6.47 -5.07 -0.21
N ILE A 37 5.98 -4.09 0.54
CA ILE A 37 6.59 -2.75 0.57
C ILE A 37 7.66 -2.62 1.65
N GLY A 38 7.75 -3.55 2.60
CA GLY A 38 8.79 -3.57 3.63
C GLY A 38 8.78 -2.32 4.51
N THR A 39 7.60 -1.91 4.98
CA THR A 39 7.42 -0.80 5.93
C THR A 39 6.58 -1.26 7.13
N SER A 40 6.49 -0.44 8.17
CA SER A 40 5.63 -0.75 9.32
C SER A 40 4.16 -0.72 8.92
N TYR A 41 3.34 -1.55 9.58
CA TYR A 41 1.91 -1.60 9.32
C TYR A 41 1.25 -0.22 9.40
N ASN A 42 1.54 0.56 10.46
CA ASN A 42 0.98 1.89 10.65
C ASN A 42 1.34 2.87 9.51
N LYS A 43 2.58 2.84 9.01
CA LYS A 43 2.97 3.71 7.89
C LYS A 43 2.29 3.30 6.60
N MET A 44 2.18 1.99 6.38
CA MET A 44 1.48 1.44 5.22
C MET A 44 0.00 1.83 5.22
N THR A 45 -0.67 1.76 6.37
CA THR A 45 -2.07 2.20 6.50
C THR A 45 -2.21 3.69 6.25
N GLU A 46 -1.33 4.54 6.79
CA GLU A 46 -1.32 5.99 6.50
C GLU A 46 -1.21 6.25 4.98
N TYR A 47 -0.33 5.55 4.28
CA TYR A 47 -0.20 5.71 2.83
C TYR A 47 -1.44 5.25 2.08
N ILE A 48 -2.04 4.13 2.48
CA ILE A 48 -3.28 3.64 1.86
C ILE A 48 -4.43 4.63 2.10
N GLU A 49 -4.60 5.12 3.33
CA GLU A 49 -5.64 6.10 3.67
C GLU A 49 -5.50 7.38 2.86
N GLU A 50 -4.29 7.89 2.69
CA GLU A 50 -4.05 9.05 1.83
C GLU A 50 -4.36 8.76 0.36
N LEU A 51 -3.93 7.61 -0.17
CA LEU A 51 -4.22 7.21 -1.55
C LEU A 51 -5.73 7.04 -1.80
N VAL A 52 -6.48 6.52 -0.81
CA VAL A 52 -7.94 6.44 -0.84
C VAL A 52 -8.56 7.84 -0.80
N LYS A 53 -8.08 8.71 0.09
CA LYS A 53 -8.54 10.11 0.19
C LYS A 53 -8.38 10.88 -1.13
N TYR A 54 -7.32 10.61 -1.89
CA TYR A 54 -7.09 11.20 -3.21
C TYR A 54 -7.81 10.47 -4.36
N GLY A 55 -8.56 9.40 -4.08
CA GLY A 55 -9.27 8.62 -5.10
C GLY A 55 -8.35 7.81 -6.01
N LEU A 56 -7.10 7.55 -5.58
CA LEU A 56 -6.11 6.80 -6.35
C LEU A 56 -6.26 5.28 -6.15
N ILE A 57 -6.85 4.86 -5.03
CA ILE A 57 -7.18 3.46 -4.72
C ILE A 57 -8.60 3.41 -4.17
N LEU A 58 -9.36 2.40 -4.59
CA LEU A 58 -10.67 2.08 -4.01
C LEU A 58 -10.49 0.83 -3.14
N THR A 59 -10.54 1.00 -1.83
CA THR A 59 -10.60 -0.12 -0.87
C THR A 59 -11.99 -0.15 -0.28
N ASN A 60 -12.68 -1.30 -0.33
CA ASN A 60 -13.88 -1.45 0.49
C ASN A 60 -13.45 -1.39 1.97
N PRO A 61 -14.06 -0.51 2.79
CA PRO A 61 -13.86 -0.60 4.23
C PRO A 61 -14.34 -1.99 4.67
N LEU A 62 -13.49 -2.68 5.44
CA LEU A 62 -13.84 -3.95 6.10
C LEU A 62 -15.05 -3.77 7.01
#